data_AF-A0AAE0WKA3-F1
#
_entry.id   AF-A0AAE0WKA3-F1
#
_cell.length_a   1.000
_cell.length_b   1.000
_cell.length_c   1.000
_cell.angle_alpha   90.00
_cell.angle_beta   90.00
_cell.angle_gamma   90.00
#
_symmetry.space_group_name_H-M   'P 1'
#
loop_
_entity.id
_entity.type
_entity.pdbx_description
1 polymer ?
#
loop_
_entity_poly.entity_id
_entity_poly.type
_entity_poly.pdbx_seq_one_letter_code
_entity_poly.pdbx_strand_id
1 'polypeptide(L)'
;MCYSIGDPESLESLQKTWKNVVETHFNYDESMPVIVLGLKRDVRSKADYGGNVNEKRQFVYPQEALRIAQEMRCDRYCECSALTGELCREVFEDIAKTAAMTTTSNGGKTQGTECSVM
;
A
#
# COMPACT_ATOMS: atom_id res chain seq x y z
N MET A 1 -4.23 5.02 0.27
CA MET A 1 -2.99 5.82 0.35
C MET A 1 -1.96 5.27 -0.62
N CYS A 2 -1.19 6.11 -1.30
CA CYS A 2 -0.28 5.67 -2.36
C CYS A 2 1.15 6.14 -2.08
N TYR A 3 2.15 5.38 -2.55
CA TYR A 3 3.55 5.77 -2.54
C TYR A 3 4.23 5.34 -3.85
N SER A 4 5.42 5.88 -4.13
CA SER A 4 6.21 5.53 -5.30
C SER A 4 7.24 4.47 -4.93
N ILE A 5 7.25 3.33 -5.62
CA ILE A 5 8.22 2.26 -5.36
C ILE A 5 9.65 2.75 -5.59
N GLY A 6 9.90 3.62 -6.56
CA GLY A 6 11.21 4.23 -6.81
C GLY A 6 11.61 5.37 -5.85
N ASP A 7 10.82 5.63 -4.81
CA ASP A 7 11.09 6.69 -3.83
C ASP A 7 10.77 6.21 -2.41
N PRO A 8 11.76 5.67 -1.67
CA PRO A 8 11.58 5.23 -0.30
C PRO A 8 11.07 6.31 0.68
N GLU A 9 11.37 7.58 0.43
CA GLU A 9 10.92 8.69 1.29
C GLU A 9 9.39 8.90 1.18
N SER A 10 8.81 8.56 0.03
CA SER A 10 7.35 8.58 -0.16
C SER A 10 6.62 7.53 0.68
N LEU A 11 7.24 6.37 0.95
CA LEU A 11 6.69 5.36 1.86
C LEU A 11 6.80 5.81 3.31
N GLU A 12 7.92 6.41 3.70
CA GLU A 12 8.10 6.99 5.03
C GLU A 12 7.08 8.09 5.31
N SER A 13 6.76 8.90 4.28
CA SER A 13 5.71 9.91 4.35
C SER A 13 4.33 9.33 4.63
N LEU A 14 4.03 8.09 4.20
CA LEU A 14 2.77 7.42 4.55
C LEU A 14 2.64 7.23 6.05
N GLN A 15 3.70 6.73 6.70
CA GLN A 15 3.71 6.50 8.15
C GLN A 15 3.69 7.81 8.94
N LYS A 16 4.52 8.78 8.55
CA LYS A 16 4.72 10.01 9.32
C LYS A 16 3.59 11.02 9.18
N THR A 17 2.94 11.08 8.03
CA THR A 17 2.01 12.17 7.70
C THR A 17 0.65 11.62 7.27
N TRP A 18 0.61 10.83 6.19
CA TRP A 18 -0.67 10.50 5.56
C TRP A 18 -1.57 9.64 6.42
N LYS A 19 -0.99 8.69 7.19
CA LYS A 19 -1.78 7.89 8.11
C LYS A 19 -2.50 8.76 9.14
N ASN A 20 -1.80 9.74 9.71
CA ASN A 20 -2.40 10.65 10.69
C ASN A 20 -3.51 11.51 10.07
N VAL A 21 -3.30 12.00 8.85
CA VAL A 21 -4.31 12.77 8.10
C VAL A 21 -5.56 11.93 7.84
N VAL A 22 -5.39 10.67 7.40
CA VAL A 22 -6.51 9.75 7.15
C VAL A 22 -7.30 9.48 8.43
N GLU A 23 -6.62 9.16 9.53
CA GLU A 23 -7.29 8.88 10.79
C GLU A 23 -8.01 10.09 11.38
N THR A 24 -7.33 11.25 11.38
CA THR A 24 -7.87 12.46 12.01
C THR A 24 -9.07 13.02 11.27
N HIS A 25 -9.07 12.96 9.94
CA HIS A 25 -10.08 13.66 9.13
C HIS A 25 -11.13 12.77 8.50
N PHE A 26 -10.85 11.48 8.30
CA PHE A 26 -11.73 10.60 7.52
C PHE A 26 -12.15 9.33 8.28
N ASN A 27 -11.37 8.84 9.23
CA ASN A 27 -11.64 7.59 9.94
C ASN A 27 -12.08 7.78 11.40
N TYR A 28 -12.96 8.75 11.67
CA TYR A 28 -13.33 9.14 13.04
C TYR A 28 -14.06 8.06 13.84
N ASP A 29 -14.73 7.12 13.17
CA ASP A 29 -15.44 5.99 13.78
C ASP A 29 -14.66 4.66 13.63
N GLU A 30 -13.41 4.76 13.18
CA GLU A 30 -12.52 3.63 12.90
C GLU A 30 -13.13 2.56 11.96
N SER A 31 -14.14 2.89 11.16
CA SER A 31 -14.84 1.93 10.29
C SER A 31 -14.31 1.88 8.86
N MET A 32 -13.54 2.90 8.45
CA MET A 32 -13.11 3.06 7.07
C MET A 32 -11.89 2.17 6.77
N PRO A 33 -11.98 1.29 5.76
CA PRO A 33 -10.84 0.50 5.34
C PRO A 33 -9.80 1.36 4.59
N VAL A 34 -8.54 1.09 4.86
CA VAL A 34 -7.38 1.80 4.32
C VAL A 34 -6.51 0.83 3.53
N ILE A 35 -6.38 1.10 2.22
CA ILE A 35 -5.50 0.35 1.32
C ILE A 35 -4.21 1.14 1.10
N VAL A 36 -3.07 0.46 1.17
CA VAL A 36 -1.76 0.99 0.77
C VAL A 36 -1.42 0.48 -0.64
N LEU A 37 -1.15 1.41 -1.56
CA LEU A 37 -0.87 1.11 -2.96
C LEU A 37 0.53 1.59 -3.36
N GLY A 38 1.39 0.64 -3.74
CA GLY A 38 2.69 0.91 -4.36
C GLY A 38 2.55 1.17 -5.86
N LEU A 39 2.99 2.34 -6.30
CA LEU A 39 2.97 2.75 -7.70
C LEU A 39 4.34 2.54 -8.36
N LYS A 40 4.35 2.49 -9.69
CA LYS A 40 5.56 2.33 -10.52
C LYS A 40 6.31 1.02 -10.23
N ARG A 41 5.56 -0.09 -10.14
CA ARG A 41 6.13 -1.42 -9.89
C ARG A 41 7.23 -1.81 -10.88
N ASP A 42 7.12 -1.31 -12.12
CA ASP A 42 8.10 -1.47 -13.20
C ASP A 42 9.51 -0.96 -12.86
N VAL A 43 9.66 -0.10 -11.84
CA VAL A 43 10.98 0.35 -11.35
C VAL A 43 11.79 -0.80 -10.76
N ARG A 44 11.17 -1.93 -10.39
CA ARG A 44 11.90 -3.13 -9.95
C ARG A 44 12.20 -4.03 -11.14
N SER A 45 13.40 -3.90 -11.71
CA SER A 45 13.92 -4.89 -12.66
C SER A 45 14.59 -6.05 -11.93
N LYS A 46 14.60 -7.25 -12.52
CA LYS A 46 15.35 -8.42 -12.00
C LYS A 46 16.85 -8.11 -11.82
N ALA A 47 17.38 -7.18 -12.62
CA ALA A 47 18.77 -6.73 -12.50
C ALA A 47 19.04 -5.93 -11.21
N ASP A 48 18.02 -5.28 -10.67
CA ASP A 48 18.16 -4.32 -9.55
C ASP A 48 18.29 -5.03 -8.19
N TYR A 49 17.91 -6.31 -8.12
CA TYR A 49 18.07 -7.15 -6.93
C TYR A 49 19.51 -7.61 -6.68
N GLY A 50 20.44 -7.33 -7.59
CA GLY A 50 21.86 -7.70 -7.50
C GLY A 50 22.80 -6.58 -7.04
N GLY A 51 22.29 -5.42 -6.64
CA GLY A 51 23.08 -4.23 -6.34
C GLY A 51 24.04 -4.34 -5.14
N ASN A 52 25.07 -3.50 -5.13
CA ASN A 52 26.04 -3.37 -4.04
C ASN A 52 25.41 -2.73 -2.79
N VAL A 53 25.71 -3.26 -1.60
CA VAL A 53 25.18 -2.81 -0.29
C VAL A 53 25.53 -1.34 0.03
N ASN A 54 26.53 -0.75 -0.65
CA ASN A 54 27.02 0.61 -0.38
C ASN A 54 26.30 1.72 -1.17
N GLU A 55 25.38 1.39 -2.07
CA GLU A 55 24.62 2.38 -2.83
C GLU A 55 23.30 2.73 -2.13
N LYS A 56 22.91 4.03 -2.16
CA LYS A 56 21.62 4.47 -1.60
C LYS A 56 20.50 3.70 -2.32
N ARG A 57 19.69 2.96 -1.55
CA ARG A 57 18.61 2.14 -2.09
C ARG A 57 17.67 2.99 -2.95
N GLN A 58 17.47 2.59 -4.21
CA GLN A 58 16.69 3.37 -5.19
C GLN A 58 15.23 2.94 -5.29
N PHE A 59 14.83 1.87 -4.60
CA PHE A 59 13.45 1.39 -4.65
C PHE A 59 13.05 0.66 -3.37
N VAL A 60 11.76 0.61 -3.09
CA VAL A 60 11.15 -0.07 -1.94
C VAL A 60 10.93 -1.53 -2.26
N TYR A 61 11.23 -2.44 -1.32
CA TYR A 61 10.92 -3.85 -1.49
C TYR A 61 9.46 -4.17 -1.11
N PRO A 62 8.80 -5.15 -1.77
CA PRO A 62 7.41 -5.48 -1.45
C PRO A 62 7.24 -5.91 0.02
N GLN A 63 8.15 -6.74 0.55
CA GLN A 63 8.09 -7.20 1.95
C GLN A 63 8.20 -6.07 2.98
N GLU A 64 8.95 -5.02 2.65
CA GLU A 64 9.12 -3.87 3.52
C GLU A 64 7.87 -2.99 3.53
N ALA A 65 7.31 -2.72 2.34
CA ALA A 65 6.08 -1.96 2.22
C ALA A 65 4.89 -2.69 2.86
N LEU A 66 4.82 -4.01 2.71
CA LEU A 66 3.83 -4.84 3.39
C LEU A 66 3.98 -4.75 4.92
N ARG A 67 5.21 -4.88 5.45
CA ARG A 67 5.46 -4.72 6.88
C ARG A 67 4.99 -3.35 7.37
N ILE A 68 5.32 -2.29 6.64
CA ILE A 68 4.91 -0.92 6.96
C ILE A 68 3.38 -0.77 6.92
N ALA A 69 2.70 -1.38 5.95
CA ALA A 69 1.23 -1.40 5.89
C ALA A 69 0.61 -2.12 7.10
N GLN A 70 1.20 -3.23 7.53
CA GLN A 70 0.79 -3.96 8.74
C GLN A 70 1.02 -3.14 10.02
N GLU A 71 2.18 -2.50 10.15
CA GLU A 71 2.50 -1.60 11.28
C GLU A 71 1.51 -0.42 11.36
N MET A 72 1.09 0.11 10.21
CA MET A 72 0.04 1.13 10.12
C MET A 72 -1.37 0.59 10.34
N ARG A 73 -1.58 -0.72 10.51
CA ARG A 73 -2.90 -1.38 10.55
C ARG A 73 -3.78 -1.00 9.34
N CYS A 74 -3.18 -1.06 8.15
CA CYS A 74 -3.92 -0.95 6.90
C CYS A 74 -4.48 -2.33 6.52
N ASP A 75 -5.62 -2.33 5.84
CA ASP A 75 -6.42 -3.52 5.58
C ASP A 75 -5.92 -4.33 4.38
N ARG A 76 -5.30 -3.65 3.43
CA ARG A 76 -4.76 -4.26 2.22
C ARG A 76 -3.52 -3.54 1.72
N TYR A 77 -2.60 -4.34 1.19
CA TYR A 77 -1.45 -3.91 0.44
C TYR A 77 -1.58 -4.36 -1.03
N CYS A 78 -1.34 -3.44 -1.96
CA CYS A 78 -1.32 -3.73 -3.38
C CYS A 78 -0.17 -3.00 -4.09
N GLU A 79 0.21 -3.47 -5.27
CA GLU A 79 1.14 -2.79 -6.16
C GLU A 79 0.66 -2.81 -7.61
N CYS A 80 0.96 -1.76 -8.37
CA CYS A 80 0.72 -1.75 -9.82
C CYS A 80 1.74 -0.90 -10.57
N SER A 81 1.76 -1.08 -11.88
CA SER A 81 2.48 -0.22 -12.81
C SER A 81 1.50 0.35 -13.83
N ALA A 82 1.20 1.64 -13.69
CA ALA A 82 0.42 2.36 -14.70
C ALA A 82 1.14 2.46 -16.05
N LEU A 83 2.48 2.38 -16.06
CA LEU A 83 3.29 2.45 -17.27
C LEU A 83 3.15 1.18 -18.12
N THR A 84 3.23 0.02 -17.49
CA THR A 84 3.15 -1.29 -18.18
C THR A 84 1.72 -1.85 -18.22
N GLY A 85 0.81 -1.28 -17.43
CA GLY A 85 -0.54 -1.81 -17.21
C GLY A 85 -0.59 -2.98 -16.22
N GLU A 86 0.56 -3.42 -15.69
CA GLU A 86 0.64 -4.55 -14.78
C GLU A 86 -0.16 -4.31 -13.49
N LEU A 87 -1.01 -5.28 -13.15
CA LEU A 87 -1.87 -5.34 -11.96
C LEU A 87 -2.87 -4.18 -11.79
N CYS A 88 -2.98 -3.29 -12.77
CA CYS A 88 -3.87 -2.13 -12.64
C CYS A 88 -5.33 -2.56 -12.48
N ARG A 89 -5.79 -3.53 -13.27
CA ARG A 89 -7.18 -4.01 -13.22
C ARG A 89 -7.50 -4.63 -11.87
N GLU A 90 -6.62 -5.51 -11.39
CA GLU A 90 -6.73 -6.23 -10.14
C GLU A 90 -6.78 -5.24 -8.97
N VAL A 91 -5.92 -4.21 -8.98
CA VAL A 91 -5.95 -3.11 -8.00
C VAL A 91 -7.28 -2.38 -7.98
N PHE A 92 -7.83 -2.04 -9.15
CA PHE A 92 -9.14 -1.40 -9.21
C PHE A 92 -10.25 -2.31 -8.69
N GLU A 93 -10.24 -3.59 -9.05
CA GLU A 93 -11.22 -4.55 -8.56
C GLU A 93 -11.16 -4.73 -7.04
N ASP A 94 -9.96 -4.80 -6.45
CA ASP A 94 -9.77 -4.93 -5.01
C ASP A 94 -10.19 -3.67 -4.24
N ILE A 95 -9.91 -2.48 -4.78
CA ILE A 95 -10.41 -1.22 -4.23
C ILE A 95 -11.94 -1.22 -4.24
N ALA A 96 -12.55 -1.58 -5.36
CA ALA A 96 -14.01 -1.60 -5.51
C ALA A 96 -14.66 -2.63 -4.56
N LYS A 97 -14.09 -3.84 -4.46
CA LYS A 97 -14.56 -4.88 -3.53
C LYS A 97 -14.45 -4.41 -2.08
N THR A 98 -13.31 -3.85 -1.69
CA THR A 98 -13.09 -3.36 -0.32
C THR A 98 -14.06 -2.23 0.03
N ALA A 99 -14.30 -1.30 -0.91
CA ALA A 99 -15.29 -0.25 -0.73
C ALA A 99 -16.71 -0.82 -0.59
N ALA A 100 -17.09 -1.78 -1.44
CA ALA A 100 -18.41 -2.41 -1.39
C ALA A 100 -18.66 -3.15 -0.06
N MET A 101 -17.63 -3.74 0.55
CA MET A 101 -17.75 -4.41 1.85
C MET A 101 -18.21 -3.47 2.98
N THR A 102 -17.99 -2.17 2.87
CA THR A 102 -18.49 -1.18 3.85
C THR A 102 -20.02 -1.06 3.88
N THR A 103 -20.70 -1.55 2.83
CA THR A 103 -22.18 -1.62 2.80
C THR A 103 -22.74 -2.85 3.53
N THR A 104 -21.87 -3.78 3.92
CA THR A 104 -22.27 -5.00 4.65
C THR A 104 -22.20 -4.79 6.14
N SER A 105 -22.89 -5.62 6.93
CA SER A 105 -22.85 -5.58 8.40
C SER A 105 -21.45 -5.82 8.98
N ASN A 106 -20.59 -6.50 8.24
CA ASN A 106 -19.24 -6.85 8.67
C ASN A 106 -18.21 -5.73 8.39
N GLY A 107 -18.58 -4.73 7.59
CA GLY A 107 -17.68 -3.66 7.16
C GLY A 107 -16.58 -4.14 6.19
N GLY A 108 -15.72 -3.20 5.78
CA GLY A 108 -14.58 -3.49 4.92
C GLY A 108 -13.23 -3.62 5.65
N LYS A 109 -13.22 -3.40 6.96
CA LYS A 109 -12.01 -3.36 7.79
C LYS A 109 -11.59 -4.77 8.22
N THR A 110 -10.30 -5.08 8.13
CA THR A 110 -9.73 -6.36 8.58
C THR A 110 -9.62 -6.41 10.10
N GLN A 111 -9.55 -7.62 10.66
CA GLN A 111 -9.46 -7.82 12.10
C GLN A 111 -8.00 -7.85 12.58
N GLY A 112 -7.72 -7.17 13.68
CA GLY A 112 -6.40 -7.18 14.33
C GLY A 112 -5.28 -6.58 13.46
N THR A 113 -4.24 -7.36 13.17
CA THR A 113 -3.08 -6.95 12.36
C THR A 113 -3.10 -7.56 10.96
N GLU A 114 -4.23 -8.12 10.53
CA GLU A 114 -4.36 -8.72 9.21
C GLU A 114 -4.29 -7.64 8.13
N CYS A 115 -3.39 -7.82 7.17
CA CYS A 115 -3.29 -6.99 5.98
C CYS A 115 -3.31 -7.93 4.78
N SER A 116 -4.40 -7.88 4.01
CA SER A 116 -4.54 -8.68 2.80
C SER A 116 -3.50 -8.26 1.76
N VAL A 117 -2.94 -9.23 1.03
CA VAL A 117 -1.92 -8.97 0.00
C VAL A 117 -2.48 -9.31 -1.38
N MET A 118 -2.13 -8.48 -2.35
CA MET A 118 -2.26 -8.76 -3.77
C MET A 118 -0.89 -8.61 -4.45
#